data_AF-A0A1I7GHT7-F1
#
_entry.id   AF-A0A1I7GHT7-F1
#
_cell.length_a   1.000
_cell.length_b   1.000
_cell.length_c   1.000
_cell.angle_alpha   90.00
_cell.angle_beta   90.00
_cell.angle_gamma   90.00
#
_symmetry.space_group_name_H-M   'P 1'
#
loop_
_entity.id
_entity.type
_entity.pdbx_description
1 polymer ?
#
loop_
_entity_poly.entity_id
_entity_poly.type
_entity_poly.pdbx_seq_one_letter_code
_entity_poly.pdbx_strand_id
1 'polypeptide(L)'
;MSEVVEKPDSDIKNDVSLKTIDAKAYNVSYGENIKTNIDITTDSTDRYDLSKLKVRYYFNGDKAESFKSFIYGGINYTVAPWYAPVNASVSFNKEDNAKDYAEISFEDGVLNNKATMKIDLTIAKNDWTRFEGNNDVSKVLVYYEDKVISVN
;
A
#
# COMPACT_ATOMS: atom_id res chain seq x y z
N MET A 1 -23.13 40.86 0.20
CA MET A 1 -23.14 39.40 0.31
C MET A 1 -21.74 38.96 -0.04
N SER A 2 -20.99 38.41 0.91
CA SER A 2 -19.59 38.01 0.67
C SER A 2 -19.51 36.50 0.78
N GLU A 3 -18.99 35.86 -0.27
CA GLU A 3 -18.77 34.42 -0.37
C GLU A 3 -17.89 33.90 0.77
N VAL A 4 -18.34 32.81 1.37
CA VAL A 4 -17.52 32.00 2.26
C VAL A 4 -16.58 31.20 1.36
N VAL A 5 -15.30 31.55 1.39
CA VAL A 5 -14.23 30.72 0.84
C VAL A 5 -14.10 29.50 1.76
N GLU A 6 -14.59 28.34 1.31
CA GLU A 6 -14.29 27.06 1.95
C GLU A 6 -12.76 26.84 1.90
N LYS A 7 -12.16 26.78 3.09
CA LYS A 7 -10.77 26.34 3.23
C LYS A 7 -10.69 24.85 2.87
N PRO A 8 -9.62 24.38 2.21
CA PRO A 8 -9.45 22.96 1.93
C PRO A 8 -9.35 22.19 3.25
N ASP A 9 -10.12 21.09 3.32
CA ASP A 9 -10.27 20.18 4.44
C ASP A 9 -8.93 19.79 5.09
N SER A 10 -8.67 20.36 6.26
CA SER A 10 -7.56 19.97 7.14
C SER A 10 -7.98 18.92 8.18
N ASP A 11 -9.13 18.28 8.00
CA ASP A 11 -9.77 17.44 9.02
C ASP A 11 -9.82 15.95 8.63
N ILE A 12 -8.72 15.41 8.10
CA ILE A 12 -8.38 13.99 8.39
C ILE A 12 -7.84 13.92 9.83
N LYS A 13 -8.68 14.33 10.78
CA LYS A 13 -8.43 14.15 12.21
C LYS A 13 -8.86 12.73 12.57
N ASN A 14 -7.88 11.84 12.65
CA ASN A 14 -7.80 10.80 13.69
C ASN A 14 -9.05 9.98 14.00
N ASP A 15 -9.88 9.59 13.03
CA ASP A 15 -10.80 8.46 13.23
C ASP A 15 -10.07 7.12 13.04
N VAL A 16 -8.89 7.04 13.67
CA VAL A 16 -7.96 5.91 13.68
C VAL A 16 -8.32 5.01 14.88
N SER A 17 -9.61 4.75 15.04
CA SER A 17 -10.17 3.96 16.16
C SER A 17 -10.09 2.44 15.92
N LEU A 18 -9.49 1.99 14.81
CA LEU A 18 -9.31 0.57 14.48
C LEU A 18 -7.91 0.26 13.90
N LYS A 19 -6.82 0.68 14.55
CA LYS A 19 -5.48 0.15 14.25
C LYS A 19 -5.36 -1.29 14.71
N THR A 20 -5.99 -2.20 13.98
CA THR A 20 -5.81 -3.64 14.14
C THR A 20 -4.78 -4.17 13.15
N ILE A 21 -4.57 -3.50 12.01
CA ILE A 21 -3.54 -3.85 11.04
C ILE A 21 -2.43 -2.78 11.04
N ASP A 22 -1.18 -3.23 11.15
CA ASP A 22 0.02 -2.43 10.97
C ASP A 22 0.64 -2.77 9.61
N ALA A 23 1.02 -1.74 8.85
CA ALA A 23 1.71 -1.89 7.59
C ALA A 23 2.94 -0.99 7.55
N LYS A 24 4.06 -1.53 7.13
CA LYS A 24 5.34 -0.81 7.06
C LYS A 24 6.00 -1.05 5.71
N ALA A 25 6.28 0.03 5.00
CA ALA A 25 6.99 0.01 3.73
C ALA A 25 8.47 0.34 3.92
N TYR A 26 9.34 -0.39 3.22
CA TYR A 26 10.79 -0.24 3.27
C TYR A 26 11.33 -0.11 1.86
N ASN A 27 11.85 1.07 1.51
CA ASN A 27 12.48 1.29 0.20
C ASN A 27 13.82 0.54 0.12
N VAL A 28 13.97 -0.27 -0.92
CA VAL A 28 15.14 -1.15 -1.14
C VAL A 28 16.07 -0.59 -2.21
N SER A 29 15.56 0.11 -3.23
CA SER A 29 16.39 0.75 -4.26
C SER A 29 15.64 1.82 -5.06
N TYR A 30 16.41 2.73 -5.66
CA TYR A 30 15.94 3.80 -6.55
C TYR A 30 16.84 3.97 -7.79
N GLY A 31 16.27 4.53 -8.87
CA GLY A 31 16.98 4.88 -10.11
C GLY A 31 16.18 4.42 -11.34
N GLU A 32 16.36 3.16 -11.71
CA GLU A 32 15.62 2.56 -12.85
C GLU A 32 14.26 2.00 -12.45
N ASN A 33 14.12 1.61 -11.18
CA ASN A 33 12.88 1.09 -10.62
C ASN A 33 12.75 1.58 -9.17
N ILE A 34 11.51 1.67 -8.69
CA ILE A 34 11.21 1.78 -7.26
C ILE A 34 11.03 0.36 -6.74
N LYS A 35 11.80 -0.02 -5.73
CA LYS A 35 11.60 -1.31 -5.03
C LYS A 35 11.23 -1.05 -3.59
N THR A 36 10.15 -1.65 -3.13
CA THR A 36 9.67 -1.54 -1.76
C THR A 36 9.21 -2.89 -1.24
N ASN A 37 9.51 -3.16 0.03
CA ASN A 37 8.96 -4.29 0.75
C ASN A 37 7.92 -3.78 1.73
N ILE A 38 6.75 -4.42 1.78
CA ILE A 38 5.65 -4.05 2.65
C ILE A 38 5.37 -5.23 3.58
N ASP A 39 5.62 -5.03 4.87
CA ASP A 39 5.27 -5.97 5.92
C ASP A 39 3.92 -5.58 6.52
N ILE A 40 2.99 -6.53 6.60
CA ILE A 40 1.63 -6.34 7.12
C ILE A 40 1.37 -7.36 8.23
N THR A 41 1.01 -6.85 9.40
CA THR A 41 0.70 -7.64 10.59
C THR A 41 -0.59 -7.15 11.22
N THR A 42 -1.15 -7.95 12.13
CA THR A 42 -2.30 -7.56 12.94
C THR A 42 -2.17 -8.12 14.34
N ASP A 43 -2.70 -7.42 15.34
CA ASP A 43 -2.82 -7.92 16.72
C ASP A 43 -4.15 -8.62 16.98
N SER A 44 -5.10 -8.50 16.05
CA SER A 44 -6.43 -9.09 16.16
C SER A 44 -6.43 -10.60 16.06
N THR A 45 -7.21 -11.24 16.92
CA THR A 45 -7.51 -12.68 16.84
C THR A 45 -8.53 -12.99 15.74
N ASP A 46 -9.26 -11.97 15.27
CA ASP A 46 -10.24 -12.11 14.20
C ASP A 46 -9.56 -12.35 12.85
N ARG A 47 -10.31 -12.94 11.92
CA ARG A 47 -9.83 -13.25 10.58
C ARG A 47 -10.19 -12.10 9.65
N TYR A 48 -9.17 -11.48 9.07
CA TYR A 48 -9.33 -10.58 7.93
C TYR A 48 -9.27 -11.38 6.64
N ASP A 49 -10.32 -11.24 5.83
CA ASP A 49 -10.37 -11.77 4.47
C ASP A 49 -9.58 -10.83 3.54
N LEU A 50 -8.50 -11.34 2.95
CA LEU A 50 -7.63 -10.51 2.11
C LEU A 50 -8.32 -10.02 0.84
N SER A 51 -9.37 -10.69 0.35
CA SER A 51 -10.14 -10.22 -0.81
C SER A 51 -10.83 -8.86 -0.58
N LYS A 52 -10.97 -8.48 0.69
CA LYS A 52 -11.55 -7.20 1.13
C LYS A 52 -10.50 -6.16 1.51
N LEU A 53 -9.22 -6.54 1.50
CA LEU A 53 -8.09 -5.71 1.90
C LEU A 53 -7.46 -5.07 0.67
N LYS A 54 -7.15 -3.76 0.76
CA LYS A 54 -6.36 -3.04 -0.23
C LYS A 54 -5.20 -2.32 0.44
N VAL A 55 -4.04 -2.29 -0.22
CA VAL A 55 -2.86 -1.55 0.26
C VAL A 55 -2.52 -0.49 -0.76
N ARG A 56 -2.40 0.77 -0.34
CA ARG A 56 -1.90 1.85 -1.20
C ARG A 56 -0.50 2.22 -0.78
N TYR A 57 0.46 1.99 -1.68
CA TYR A 57 1.82 2.50 -1.54
C TYR A 57 1.96 3.78 -2.39
N TYR A 58 2.23 4.89 -1.72
CA TYR A 58 2.40 6.18 -2.36
C TYR A 58 3.84 6.38 -2.80
N PHE A 59 4.03 6.96 -3.97
CA PHE A 59 5.33 7.26 -4.53
C PHE A 59 5.28 8.52 -5.40
N ASN A 60 6.44 9.09 -5.69
CA ASN A 60 6.56 10.13 -6.70
C ASN A 60 6.88 9.45 -8.04
N GLY A 61 5.91 9.48 -8.95
CA GLY A 61 6.03 8.87 -10.26
C GLY A 61 6.70 9.74 -11.31
N ASP A 62 7.22 10.91 -10.92
CA ASP A 62 7.99 11.82 -11.79
C ASP A 62 7.24 12.14 -13.10
N LYS A 63 5.94 12.43 -12.94
CA LYS A 63 5.00 12.78 -14.03
C LYS A 63 4.91 11.75 -15.15
N ALA A 64 5.35 10.51 -14.94
CA ALA A 64 5.25 9.47 -15.96
C ALA A 64 3.78 9.26 -16.37
N GLU A 65 3.58 8.94 -17.64
CA GLU A 65 2.23 8.73 -18.17
C GLU A 65 1.62 7.45 -17.63
N SER A 66 2.42 6.40 -17.49
CA SER A 66 1.97 5.08 -17.04
C SER A 66 3.12 4.25 -16.44
N PHE A 67 2.75 3.24 -15.66
CA PHE A 67 3.67 2.37 -14.92
C PHE A 67 3.39 0.89 -15.20
N LYS A 68 4.34 0.05 -14.84
CA LYS A 68 4.19 -1.40 -14.69
C LYS A 68 4.72 -1.84 -13.34
N SER A 69 4.24 -2.99 -12.87
CA SER A 69 4.64 -3.57 -11.60
C SER A 69 5.09 -5.01 -11.75
N PHE A 70 6.00 -5.42 -10.87
CA PHE A 70 6.24 -6.81 -10.53
C PHE A 70 5.95 -6.95 -9.04
N ILE A 71 5.09 -7.90 -8.69
CA ILE A 71 4.68 -8.13 -7.31
C ILE A 71 4.88 -9.60 -6.95
N TYR A 72 5.51 -9.82 -5.80
CA TYR A 72 5.61 -11.12 -5.17
C TYR A 72 5.15 -10.99 -3.73
N GLY A 73 4.57 -12.04 -3.17
CA GLY A 73 4.08 -11.98 -1.80
C GLY A 73 3.78 -13.32 -1.21
N GLY A 74 3.77 -13.37 0.11
CA GLY A 74 3.42 -14.55 0.88
C GLY A 74 3.03 -14.21 2.31
N ILE A 75 2.27 -15.11 2.92
CA ILE A 75 1.88 -15.06 4.32
C ILE A 75 2.67 -16.13 5.05
N ASN A 76 3.43 -15.71 6.06
CA ASN A 76 4.08 -16.61 7.00
C ASN A 76 3.18 -16.78 8.22
N TYR A 77 2.91 -18.02 8.60
CA TYR A 77 2.08 -18.38 9.74
C TYR A 77 2.94 -18.97 10.85
N THR A 78 2.53 -18.74 12.11
CA THR A 78 3.14 -19.38 13.28
C THR A 78 2.61 -20.81 13.52
N VAL A 79 1.74 -21.31 12.64
CA VAL A 79 1.15 -22.65 12.64
C VAL A 79 0.99 -23.14 11.20
N ALA A 80 0.76 -24.44 10.99
CA ALA A 80 0.47 -24.98 9.65
C ALA A 80 -0.65 -24.17 8.94
N PRO A 81 -0.51 -23.83 7.64
CA PRO A 81 0.46 -24.35 6.66
C PRO A 81 1.87 -23.72 6.72
N TRP A 82 2.17 -22.85 7.69
CA TRP A 82 3.43 -22.10 7.88
C TRP A 82 3.73 -21.06 6.79
N TYR A 83 3.36 -21.34 5.55
CA TYR A 83 3.47 -20.43 4.43
C TYR A 83 2.30 -20.61 3.47
N ALA A 84 1.78 -19.50 2.94
CA ALA A 84 0.90 -19.48 1.77
C ALA A 84 1.35 -18.38 0.82
N PRO A 85 1.43 -18.63 -0.50
CA PRO A 85 1.63 -17.56 -1.47
C PRO A 85 0.42 -16.63 -1.48
N VAL A 86 0.64 -15.37 -1.86
CA VAL A 86 -0.43 -14.39 -2.04
C VAL A 86 -0.59 -14.07 -3.52
N ASN A 87 -1.80 -14.25 -4.03
CA ASN A 87 -2.16 -13.80 -5.37
C ASN A 87 -2.59 -12.32 -5.27
N ALA A 88 -1.73 -11.42 -5.75
CA ALA A 88 -1.94 -9.99 -5.69
C ALA A 88 -1.95 -9.37 -7.08
N SER A 89 -2.77 -8.33 -7.25
CA SER A 89 -2.80 -7.50 -8.45
C SER A 89 -2.52 -6.04 -8.07
N VAL A 90 -1.99 -5.27 -9.02
CA VAL A 90 -1.63 -3.87 -8.81
C VAL A 90 -2.32 -3.01 -9.85
N SER A 91 -2.98 -1.95 -9.38
CA SER A 91 -3.45 -0.85 -10.22
C SER A 91 -2.73 0.44 -9.86
N PHE A 92 -2.55 1.32 -10.84
CA PHE A 92 -1.88 2.60 -10.64
C PHE A 92 -2.87 3.73 -10.79
N ASN A 93 -2.81 4.68 -9.86
CA ASN A 93 -3.67 5.85 -9.86
C ASN A 93 -2.83 7.10 -9.64
N LYS A 94 -3.24 8.20 -10.29
CA LYS A 94 -2.61 9.51 -10.14
C LYS A 94 -3.39 10.30 -9.09
N GLU A 95 -2.69 10.83 -8.09
CA GLU A 95 -3.24 11.79 -7.14
C GLU A 95 -2.62 13.17 -7.40
N ASP A 96 -3.37 14.23 -7.11
CA ASP A 96 -2.88 15.60 -7.25
C ASP A 96 -1.58 15.82 -6.45
N ASN A 97 -0.73 16.73 -6.92
CA ASN A 97 0.57 17.06 -6.34
C ASN A 97 1.66 15.96 -6.47
N ALA A 98 1.64 15.18 -7.57
CA ALA A 98 2.70 14.21 -7.91
C ALA A 98 2.89 13.08 -6.88
N LYS A 99 1.81 12.69 -6.22
CA LYS A 99 1.76 11.53 -5.32
C LYS A 99 0.95 10.43 -5.99
N ASP A 100 1.57 9.76 -6.95
CA ASP A 100 0.96 8.56 -7.53
C ASP A 100 0.87 7.47 -6.46
N TYR A 101 -0.05 6.53 -6.61
CA TYR A 101 -0.08 5.34 -5.75
C TYR A 101 -0.30 4.05 -6.52
N ALA A 102 0.36 3.01 -6.03
CA ALA A 102 0.10 1.63 -6.41
C ALA A 102 -0.94 1.08 -5.41
N GLU A 103 -2.13 0.74 -5.90
CA GLU A 103 -3.14 0.03 -5.13
C GLU A 103 -3.02 -1.46 -5.38
N ILE A 104 -2.67 -2.18 -4.33
CA ILE A 104 -2.50 -3.63 -4.29
C ILE A 104 -3.79 -4.23 -3.75
N SER A 105 -4.38 -5.17 -4.50
CA SER A 105 -5.51 -5.99 -4.08
C SER A 105 -5.14 -7.46 -4.11
N PHE A 106 -5.87 -8.27 -3.36
CA PHE A 106 -5.61 -9.69 -3.19
C PHE A 106 -6.83 -10.50 -3.62
N GLU A 107 -6.61 -11.66 -4.22
CA GLU A 107 -7.73 -12.53 -4.63
C GLU A 107 -8.30 -13.31 -3.44
N ASP A 108 -7.42 -13.85 -2.60
CA ASP A 108 -7.77 -14.70 -1.47
C ASP A 108 -6.72 -14.63 -0.35
N GLY A 109 -7.01 -15.33 0.74
CA GLY A 109 -6.14 -15.48 1.90
C GLY A 109 -6.75 -14.91 3.18
N VAL A 110 -6.13 -15.27 4.30
CA VAL A 110 -6.58 -14.86 5.63
C VAL A 110 -5.41 -14.36 6.45
N LEU A 111 -5.60 -13.19 7.06
CA LEU A 111 -4.67 -12.60 8.01
C LEU A 111 -5.29 -12.55 9.41
N ASN A 112 -4.50 -12.89 10.42
CA ASN A 112 -4.80 -12.71 11.85
C ASN A 112 -3.48 -12.57 12.62
N ASN A 113 -3.54 -12.47 13.95
CA ASN A 113 -2.36 -12.29 14.79
C ASN A 113 -1.36 -13.45 14.83
N LYS A 114 -1.62 -14.53 14.10
CA LYS A 114 -0.68 -15.65 13.92
C LYS A 114 0.05 -15.58 12.59
N ALA A 115 -0.12 -14.50 11.83
CA ALA A 115 0.37 -14.37 10.47
C ALA A 115 1.14 -13.06 10.25
N THR A 116 2.10 -13.09 9.33
CA THR A 116 2.77 -11.91 8.79
C THR A 116 2.76 -12.02 7.28
N MET A 117 2.12 -11.06 6.62
CA MET A 117 2.13 -10.95 5.18
C MET A 117 3.29 -10.06 4.75
N LYS A 118 4.04 -10.51 3.74
CA LYS A 118 5.16 -9.79 3.15
C LYS A 118 4.90 -9.62 1.66
N ILE A 119 5.03 -8.40 1.17
CA ILE A 119 4.86 -8.04 -0.24
C ILE A 119 6.14 -7.37 -0.73
N ASP A 120 6.70 -7.88 -1.82
CA ASP A 120 7.80 -7.26 -2.55
C ASP A 120 7.22 -6.62 -3.81
N LEU A 121 7.24 -5.29 -3.87
CA LEU A 121 6.72 -4.50 -4.98
C LEU A 121 7.86 -3.81 -5.72
N THR A 122 7.93 -4.04 -7.03
CA THR A 122 8.77 -3.27 -7.95
C THR A 122 7.89 -2.48 -8.90
N ILE A 123 8.15 -1.18 -9.03
CA ILE A 123 7.46 -0.27 -9.97
C ILE A 123 8.48 0.27 -10.97
N ALA A 124 8.12 0.24 -12.25
CA ALA A 124 8.88 0.84 -13.34
C ALA A 124 8.00 1.78 -14.16
N LYS A 125 8.57 2.84 -14.74
CA LYS A 125 7.90 3.60 -15.80
C LYS A 125 7.71 2.69 -17.02
N ASN A 126 6.62 2.87 -17.77
CA ASN A 126 6.35 1.99 -18.90
C ASN A 126 7.40 2.06 -20.02
N ASP A 127 8.01 3.23 -20.18
CA ASP A 127 9.09 3.53 -21.13
C ASP A 127 10.49 3.16 -20.60
N TRP A 128 10.59 2.61 -19.39
CA TRP A 128 11.85 2.26 -18.71
C TRP A 128 12.81 3.43 -18.49
N THR A 129 12.33 4.67 -18.60
CA THR A 129 13.14 5.82 -18.19
C THR A 129 13.36 5.80 -16.69
N ARG A 130 14.45 6.42 -16.25
CA ARG A 130 14.77 6.53 -14.83
C ARG A 130 13.77 7.46 -14.15
N PHE A 131 13.51 7.21 -12.87
CA PHE A 131 12.82 8.17 -12.03
C PHE A 131 13.79 9.30 -11.69
N GLU A 132 13.34 10.55 -11.82
CA GLU A 132 14.05 11.74 -11.37
C GLU A 132 13.47 12.22 -10.03
N GLY A 133 14.32 12.48 -9.04
CA GLY A 133 13.90 12.94 -7.69
C GLY A 133 14.20 12.01 -6.53
N ASN A 134 13.68 12.33 -5.35
CA ASN A 134 13.77 11.49 -4.15
C ASN A 134 12.42 10.79 -3.92
N ASN A 135 12.43 9.46 -3.94
CA ASN A 135 11.26 8.62 -3.67
C ASN A 135 11.23 8.09 -2.24
N ASP A 136 11.69 8.88 -1.27
CA ASP A 136 11.53 8.67 0.17
C ASP A 136 10.06 8.78 0.64
N VAL A 137 9.12 8.34 -0.17
CA VAL A 137 7.72 8.21 0.24
C VAL A 137 7.55 6.81 0.81
N SER A 138 7.64 6.71 2.14
CA SER A 138 7.31 5.47 2.87
C SER A 138 5.82 5.37 3.21
N LYS A 139 4.99 6.25 2.64
CA LYS A 139 3.58 6.36 3.01
C LYS A 139 2.81 5.15 2.49
N VAL A 140 2.24 4.38 3.40
CA VAL A 140 1.41 3.23 3.10
C VAL A 140 0.08 3.34 3.83
N LEU A 141 -1.01 3.09 3.10
CA LEU A 141 -2.36 3.03 3.66
C LEU A 141 -2.92 1.62 3.50
N VAL A 142 -3.67 1.16 4.51
CA VAL A 142 -4.42 -0.09 4.42
C VAL A 142 -5.90 0.21 4.53
N TYR A 143 -6.66 -0.37 3.60
CA TYR A 143 -8.12 -0.33 3.57
C TYR A 143 -8.66 -1.73 3.79
N TYR A 144 -9.79 -1.81 4.49
CA TYR A 144 -10.59 -3.02 4.60
C TYR A 144 -12.06 -2.66 4.38
N GLU A 145 -12.71 -3.31 3.41
CA GLU A 145 -14.07 -2.94 2.96
C GLU A 145 -14.17 -1.43 2.64
N ASP A 146 -13.17 -0.92 1.90
CA ASP A 146 -13.02 0.48 1.48
C ASP A 146 -12.88 1.53 2.61
N LYS A 147 -12.72 1.09 3.86
CA LYS A 147 -12.43 1.97 5.00
C LYS A 147 -10.95 1.95 5.33
N VAL A 148 -10.35 3.12 5.54
CA VAL A 148 -8.96 3.24 6.01
C VAL A 148 -8.88 2.67 7.43
N ILE A 149 -8.02 1.67 7.64
CA ILE A 149 -7.79 1.03 8.94
C ILE A 149 -6.33 1.16 9.42
N SER A 150 -5.41 1.58 8.54
CA SER A 150 -4.02 1.84 8.89
C SER A 150 -3.42 2.97 8.05
N VAL A 151 -2.57 3.76 8.70
CA VAL A 151 -1.82 4.89 8.11
C VAL A 151 -0.41 4.83 8.67
N ASN A 152 0.59 4.69 7.79
CA ASN A 152 2.02 4.78 8.10
C ASN A 152 2.67 5.77 7.15
#